data_AF-A0A7Y0EYF6-F1
#
_entry.id   AF-A0A7Y0EYF6-F1
#
_cell.length_a   1.000
_cell.length_b   1.000
_cell.length_c   1.000
_cell.angle_alpha   90.00
_cell.angle_beta   90.00
_cell.angle_gamma   90.00
#
_symmetry.space_group_name_H-M   'P 1'
#
loop_
_entity.id
_entity.type
_entity.pdbx_description
1 polymer ?
#
loop_
_entity_poly.entity_id
_entity_poly.type
_entity_poly.pdbx_seq_one_letter_code
_entity_poly.pdbx_strand_id
1 'polypeptide(L)'
;MELLDLIGEYQRYLKQNNVLLDSEGFPLMRREWYLEIPDNDEWPKLIIPFRDRKSSLVLDPSHTVLCFYCADNRIYPRLEQVLIELDEYRQFMGVIGADVTITEDMDIECQQATILLNQLFGAVLAVNGIKIVQNLRIGLPSTLRCLLNVPEDIMCASGTLGCELTEDSDYSYAVKLHTLKPSRVMLYGRYDTVMEQQLNAAGVPHRWYKDAHTLYKQQKRAITKIQQVIKQRRENLDEDNVMLDKAWHDMVEACAQNISATVAFITNECSVDDMNYLSEVFDELIYQAQSPELVSAIAKASFQYPDSDKQYFLKVLSESVSDCGNLAVQSAYCKAKENRKALSN
;
A
#
# COMPACT_ATOMS: atom_id res chain seq x y z
N MET A 1 -17.51 -2.92 -23.13
CA MET A 1 -17.17 -4.28 -23.60
C MET A 1 -17.95 -5.26 -22.74
N GLU A 2 -18.49 -6.36 -23.28
CA GLU A 2 -19.23 -7.32 -22.46
C GLU A 2 -18.26 -8.18 -21.63
N LEU A 3 -18.64 -8.52 -20.39
CA LEU A 3 -17.83 -9.30 -19.44
C LEU A 3 -17.23 -10.57 -20.08
N LEU A 4 -18.02 -11.25 -20.91
CA LEU A 4 -17.65 -12.50 -21.58
C LEU A 4 -16.56 -12.30 -22.64
N ASP A 5 -16.53 -11.15 -23.32
CA ASP A 5 -15.48 -10.85 -24.30
C ASP A 5 -14.12 -10.77 -23.59
N LEU A 6 -14.08 -10.07 -22.46
CA LEU A 6 -12.86 -9.91 -21.65
C LEU A 6 -12.37 -11.25 -21.08
N ILE A 7 -13.29 -12.11 -20.61
CA ILE A 7 -12.97 -13.48 -20.21
C ILE A 7 -12.31 -14.24 -21.36
N GLY A 8 -12.91 -14.19 -22.56
CA GLY A 8 -12.39 -14.87 -23.74
C GLY A 8 -11.00 -14.36 -24.16
N GLU A 9 -10.77 -13.06 -24.05
CA GLU A 9 -9.46 -12.44 -24.31
C GLU A 9 -8.38 -12.93 -23.34
N TYR A 10 -8.67 -12.90 -22.03
CA TYR A 10 -7.75 -13.41 -21.02
C TYR A 10 -7.45 -14.89 -21.18
N GLN A 11 -8.46 -15.72 -21.41
CA GLN A 11 -8.25 -17.14 -21.62
C GLN A 11 -7.35 -17.41 -22.83
N ARG A 12 -7.52 -16.65 -23.93
CA ARG A 12 -6.68 -16.76 -25.12
C ARG A 12 -5.24 -16.34 -24.83
N TYR A 13 -5.07 -15.22 -24.14
CA TYR A 13 -3.76 -14.70 -23.73
C TYR A 13 -3.02 -15.68 -22.80
N LEU A 14 -3.71 -16.25 -21.80
CA LEU A 14 -3.15 -17.20 -20.85
C LEU A 14 -2.76 -18.52 -21.52
N LYS A 15 -3.57 -19.02 -22.46
CA LYS A 15 -3.21 -20.21 -23.27
C LYS A 15 -1.96 -19.96 -24.11
N GLN A 16 -1.82 -18.78 -24.72
CA GLN A 16 -0.61 -18.40 -25.45
C GLN A 16 0.63 -18.34 -24.55
N ASN A 17 0.44 -18.07 -23.25
CA ASN A 17 1.48 -18.09 -22.22
C ASN A 17 1.59 -19.44 -21.48
N ASN A 18 1.08 -20.53 -22.07
CA ASN A 18 1.17 -21.90 -21.54
C ASN A 18 0.52 -22.11 -20.16
N VAL A 19 -0.55 -21.37 -19.87
CA VAL A 19 -1.40 -21.62 -18.71
C VAL A 19 -2.49 -22.62 -19.08
N LEU A 20 -2.59 -23.68 -18.28
CA LEU A 20 -3.66 -24.66 -18.41
C LEU A 20 -4.94 -24.08 -17.82
N LEU A 21 -6.05 -24.30 -18.53
CA LEU A 21 -7.39 -24.00 -18.03
C LEU A 21 -8.15 -25.31 -17.85
N ASP A 22 -9.03 -25.37 -16.87
CA ASP A 22 -9.95 -26.50 -16.70
C ASP A 22 -11.12 -26.47 -17.71
N SER A 23 -12.07 -27.39 -17.56
CA SER A 23 -13.25 -27.47 -18.42
C SER A 23 -14.23 -26.32 -18.27
N GLU A 24 -14.22 -25.62 -17.13
CA GLU A 24 -15.04 -24.42 -16.88
C GLU A 24 -14.28 -23.13 -17.26
N GLY A 25 -13.02 -23.25 -17.69
CA GLY A 25 -12.18 -22.16 -18.18
C GLY A 25 -11.38 -21.45 -17.10
N PHE A 26 -11.40 -21.96 -15.85
CA PHE A 26 -10.60 -21.43 -14.76
C PHE A 26 -9.11 -21.74 -14.95
N PRO A 27 -8.21 -20.79 -14.65
CA PRO A 27 -6.77 -21.03 -14.74
C PRO A 27 -6.30 -21.96 -13.62
N LEU A 28 -5.47 -22.94 -13.96
CA LEU A 28 -4.75 -23.72 -12.97
C LEU A 28 -3.64 -22.85 -12.39
N MET A 29 -3.89 -22.29 -11.21
CA MET A 29 -2.99 -21.35 -10.57
C MET A 29 -1.76 -22.08 -10.01
N ARG A 30 -0.60 -21.42 -10.05
CA ARG A 30 0.65 -22.00 -9.58
C ARG A 30 1.14 -21.33 -8.32
N ARG A 31 1.74 -22.09 -7.40
CA ARG A 31 2.15 -21.56 -6.10
C ARG A 31 3.18 -20.43 -6.25
N GLU A 32 4.11 -20.57 -7.19
CA GLU A 32 5.14 -19.58 -7.46
C GLU A 32 4.62 -18.22 -7.96
N TRP A 33 3.34 -18.11 -8.32
CA TRP A 33 2.70 -16.85 -8.67
C TRP A 33 2.36 -16.01 -7.45
N TYR A 34 2.19 -16.64 -6.29
CA TYR A 34 1.75 -15.96 -5.09
C TYR A 34 2.90 -15.25 -4.38
N LEU A 35 2.54 -14.16 -3.71
CA LEU A 35 3.44 -13.44 -2.83
C LEU A 35 3.76 -14.32 -1.63
N GLU A 36 5.04 -14.62 -1.47
CA GLU A 36 5.59 -15.31 -0.31
C GLU A 36 6.35 -14.28 0.54
N ILE A 37 6.13 -14.28 1.85
CA ILE A 37 6.95 -13.49 2.78
C ILE A 37 8.11 -14.39 3.20
N PRO A 38 9.37 -13.92 3.12
CA PRO A 38 10.52 -14.68 3.59
C PRO A 38 10.42 -15.01 5.08
N ASP A 39 11.23 -15.96 5.55
CA ASP A 39 11.25 -16.41 6.96
C ASP A 39 11.58 -15.30 7.99
N ASN A 40 11.92 -14.09 7.54
CA ASN A 40 12.10 -12.90 8.36
C ASN A 40 10.79 -12.17 8.73
N ASP A 41 9.64 -12.69 8.30
CA ASP A 41 8.30 -12.23 8.68
C ASP A 41 7.97 -10.78 8.28
N GLU A 42 8.61 -10.28 7.22
CA GLU A 42 8.37 -8.92 6.73
C GLU A 42 7.07 -8.81 5.93
N TRP A 43 5.95 -8.74 6.65
CA TRP A 43 4.64 -8.38 6.12
C TRP A 43 4.68 -7.06 5.32
N PRO A 44 3.82 -6.89 4.30
CA PRO A 44 3.65 -5.61 3.64
C PRO A 44 3.44 -4.49 4.65
N LYS A 45 4.07 -3.34 4.44
CA LYS A 45 3.93 -2.17 5.31
C LYS A 45 2.61 -1.44 5.04
N LEU A 46 2.08 -1.57 3.82
CA LEU A 46 0.87 -0.89 3.38
C LEU A 46 0.07 -1.77 2.40
N ILE A 47 -1.26 -1.68 2.49
CA ILE A 47 -2.18 -2.10 1.43
C ILE A 47 -2.92 -0.86 0.97
N ILE A 48 -2.97 -0.62 -0.34
CA ILE A 48 -3.60 0.58 -0.90
C ILE A 48 -4.39 0.24 -2.18
N PRO A 49 -5.55 0.88 -2.41
CA PRO A 49 -6.25 0.73 -3.68
C PRO A 49 -5.41 1.20 -4.86
N PHE A 50 -5.51 0.53 -6.02
CA PHE A 50 -4.76 0.91 -7.22
C PHE A 50 -4.91 2.39 -7.63
N ARG A 51 -6.08 2.99 -7.38
CA ARG A 51 -6.31 4.42 -7.64
C ARG A 51 -5.36 5.31 -6.85
N ASP A 52 -5.01 4.92 -5.65
CA ASP A 52 -4.21 5.68 -4.68
C ASP A 52 -2.71 5.31 -4.75
N ARG A 53 -2.30 4.51 -5.75
CA ARG A 53 -0.91 4.01 -5.94
C ARG A 53 0.17 5.09 -6.08
N LYS A 54 -0.22 6.29 -6.54
CA LYS A 54 0.68 7.47 -6.69
C LYS A 54 0.48 8.52 -5.60
N SER A 55 -0.27 8.19 -4.54
CA SER A 55 -0.54 9.11 -3.45
C SER A 55 0.65 9.25 -2.51
N SER A 56 0.63 10.29 -1.67
CA SER A 56 1.62 10.50 -0.60
C SER A 56 1.60 9.44 0.50
N LEU A 57 0.58 8.56 0.52
CA LEU A 57 0.54 7.40 1.42
C LEU A 57 1.57 6.34 1.01
N VAL A 58 1.91 6.25 -0.28
CA VAL A 58 2.86 5.27 -0.81
C VAL A 58 4.27 5.86 -0.80
N LEU A 59 5.01 5.57 0.27
CA LEU A 59 6.41 5.95 0.41
C LEU A 59 7.33 4.95 -0.31
N ASP A 60 7.08 3.66 -0.11
CA ASP A 60 7.86 2.57 -0.70
C ASP A 60 6.94 1.57 -1.40
N PRO A 61 6.80 1.65 -2.73
CA PRO A 61 6.03 0.71 -3.52
C PRO A 61 6.48 -0.75 -3.32
N SER A 62 7.78 -1.00 -3.14
CA SER A 62 8.34 -2.37 -3.05
C SER A 62 7.94 -3.11 -1.78
N HIS A 63 7.46 -2.40 -0.75
CA HIS A 63 6.87 -2.95 0.48
C HIS A 63 5.36 -2.68 0.61
N THR A 64 4.72 -2.31 -0.50
CA THR A 64 3.29 -2.01 -0.57
C THR A 64 2.58 -3.00 -1.47
N VAL A 65 1.40 -3.46 -1.04
CA VAL A 65 0.52 -4.32 -1.83
C VAL A 65 -0.66 -3.51 -2.39
N LEU A 66 -0.98 -3.74 -3.66
CA LEU A 66 -2.13 -3.13 -4.31
C LEU A 66 -3.40 -3.95 -4.09
N CYS A 67 -4.53 -3.27 -3.94
CA CYS A 67 -5.85 -3.89 -3.86
C CYS A 67 -6.88 -3.22 -4.77
N PHE A 68 -8.02 -3.88 -4.92
CA PHE A 68 -9.17 -3.41 -5.69
C PHE A 68 -10.43 -3.20 -4.84
N TYR A 69 -10.29 -3.11 -3.50
CA TYR A 69 -11.38 -2.85 -2.56
C TYR A 69 -11.95 -1.43 -2.73
N CYS A 70 -12.74 -1.24 -3.78
CA CYS A 70 -13.35 0.01 -4.22
C CYS A 70 -14.57 -0.30 -5.11
N ALA A 71 -15.30 0.74 -5.52
CA ALA A 71 -16.46 0.56 -6.39
C ALA A 71 -16.09 -0.05 -7.75
N ASP A 72 -16.91 -0.99 -8.23
CA ASP A 72 -16.73 -1.73 -9.48
C ASP A 72 -16.46 -0.86 -10.71
N ASN A 73 -17.11 0.30 -10.81
CA ASN A 73 -16.90 1.26 -11.91
C ASN A 73 -15.44 1.76 -12.02
N ARG A 74 -14.62 1.56 -10.98
CA ARG A 74 -13.19 1.84 -10.98
C ARG A 74 -12.32 0.61 -11.23
N ILE A 75 -12.87 -0.59 -11.02
CA ILE A 75 -12.18 -1.87 -11.26
C ILE A 75 -12.24 -2.19 -12.75
N TYR A 76 -13.41 -2.14 -13.38
CA TYR A 76 -13.58 -2.52 -14.79
C TYR A 76 -12.57 -1.88 -15.75
N PRO A 77 -12.30 -0.56 -15.72
CA PRO A 77 -11.29 0.04 -16.61
C PRO A 77 -9.88 -0.53 -16.44
N ARG A 78 -9.54 -1.05 -15.26
CA ARG A 78 -8.23 -1.66 -14.97
C ARG A 78 -8.14 -3.08 -15.50
N LEU A 79 -9.25 -3.80 -15.51
CA LEU A 79 -9.32 -5.11 -16.16
C LEU A 79 -9.09 -4.93 -17.67
N GLU A 80 -9.76 -3.98 -18.31
CA GLU A 80 -9.57 -3.72 -19.75
C GLU A 80 -8.14 -3.25 -20.11
N GLN A 81 -7.44 -2.60 -19.17
CA GLN A 81 -6.12 -2.01 -19.40
C GLN A 81 -4.96 -2.80 -18.77
N VAL A 82 -5.21 -4.02 -18.27
CA VAL A 82 -4.23 -4.78 -17.46
C VAL A 82 -2.87 -4.93 -18.15
N LEU A 83 -2.86 -5.21 -19.47
CA LEU A 83 -1.63 -5.42 -20.24
C LEU A 83 -0.86 -4.11 -20.49
N ILE A 84 -1.56 -2.98 -20.53
CA ILE A 84 -0.97 -1.65 -20.71
C ILE A 84 -0.36 -1.18 -19.38
N GLU A 85 -0.98 -1.53 -18.26
CA GLU A 85 -0.61 -1.06 -16.92
C GLU A 85 0.40 -1.97 -16.20
N LEU A 86 0.96 -2.99 -16.85
CA LEU A 86 1.88 -3.97 -16.23
C LEU A 86 3.06 -3.31 -15.49
N ASP A 87 3.68 -2.26 -16.05
CA ASP A 87 4.80 -1.55 -15.43
C ASP A 87 4.41 -0.80 -14.15
N GLU A 88 3.14 -0.39 -14.02
CA GLU A 88 2.63 0.23 -12.81
C GLU A 88 2.49 -0.83 -11.70
N TYR A 89 2.03 -2.03 -12.02
CA TYR A 89 1.91 -3.13 -11.06
C TYR A 89 3.27 -3.68 -10.60
N ARG A 90 4.27 -3.77 -11.50
CA ARG A 90 5.61 -4.31 -11.20
C ARG A 90 6.38 -3.57 -10.12
N GLN A 91 6.03 -2.31 -9.86
CA GLN A 91 6.67 -1.50 -8.82
C GLN A 91 6.30 -1.96 -7.41
N PHE A 92 5.21 -2.72 -7.27
CA PHE A 92 4.64 -3.09 -5.98
C PHE A 92 5.06 -4.49 -5.55
N MET A 93 5.03 -4.72 -4.23
CA MET A 93 5.34 -6.02 -3.62
C MET A 93 4.45 -7.13 -4.17
N GLY A 94 3.19 -6.81 -4.43
CA GLY A 94 2.23 -7.72 -5.04
C GLY A 94 0.86 -7.08 -5.22
N VAL A 95 -0.05 -7.82 -5.84
CA VAL A 95 -1.41 -7.37 -6.17
C VAL A 95 -2.43 -8.36 -5.64
N ILE A 96 -3.35 -7.90 -4.79
CA ILE A 96 -4.53 -8.69 -4.42
C ILE A 96 -5.42 -8.84 -5.65
N GLY A 97 -5.85 -10.07 -5.92
CA GLY A 97 -6.74 -10.38 -7.03
C GLY A 97 -7.95 -9.45 -7.08
N ALA A 98 -8.46 -9.21 -8.29
CA ALA A 98 -9.56 -8.28 -8.50
C ALA A 98 -10.75 -8.60 -7.58
N ASP A 99 -11.41 -7.54 -7.12
CA ASP A 99 -12.50 -7.61 -6.13
C ASP A 99 -13.82 -7.16 -6.76
N VAL A 100 -14.08 -7.53 -8.03
CA VAL A 100 -15.38 -7.23 -8.65
C VAL A 100 -16.49 -7.81 -7.78
N THR A 101 -17.52 -7.00 -7.53
CA THR A 101 -18.56 -7.31 -6.55
C THR A 101 -19.32 -8.57 -6.94
N ILE A 102 -19.56 -9.43 -5.96
CA ILE A 102 -20.39 -10.62 -6.06
C ILE A 102 -21.41 -10.53 -4.93
N THR A 103 -22.70 -10.59 -5.26
CA THR A 103 -23.79 -10.53 -4.29
C THR A 103 -24.62 -11.81 -4.35
N GLU A 104 -25.32 -12.12 -3.27
CA GLU A 104 -26.11 -13.36 -3.13
C GLU A 104 -27.32 -13.41 -4.07
N ASP A 105 -27.83 -12.25 -4.50
CA ASP A 105 -28.95 -12.11 -5.42
C ASP A 105 -28.58 -12.28 -6.90
N MET A 106 -27.29 -12.36 -7.22
CA MET A 106 -26.83 -12.70 -8.57
C MET A 106 -27.12 -14.16 -8.90
N ASP A 107 -27.54 -14.43 -10.13
CA ASP A 107 -27.61 -15.79 -10.68
C ASP A 107 -26.26 -16.51 -10.52
N ILE A 108 -26.30 -17.82 -10.28
CA ILE A 108 -25.10 -18.60 -9.96
C ILE A 108 -24.07 -18.55 -11.10
N GLU A 109 -24.53 -18.50 -12.35
CA GLU A 109 -23.71 -18.37 -13.54
C GLU A 109 -22.98 -17.02 -13.58
N CYS A 110 -23.66 -15.94 -13.17
CA CYS A 110 -23.08 -14.60 -13.05
C CYS A 110 -22.02 -14.56 -11.95
N GLN A 111 -22.29 -15.18 -10.79
CA GLN A 111 -21.30 -15.29 -9.73
C GLN A 111 -20.05 -16.04 -10.20
N GLN A 112 -20.23 -17.18 -10.87
CA GLN A 112 -19.13 -17.98 -11.41
C GLN A 112 -18.32 -17.22 -12.47
N ALA A 113 -18.98 -16.53 -13.40
CA ALA A 113 -18.32 -15.73 -14.42
C ALA A 113 -17.49 -14.59 -13.80
N THR A 114 -18.00 -13.93 -12.77
CA THR A 114 -17.25 -12.87 -12.05
C THR A 114 -16.04 -13.44 -11.29
N ILE A 115 -16.18 -14.59 -10.61
CA ILE A 115 -15.04 -15.25 -9.94
C ILE A 115 -14.00 -15.67 -10.97
N LEU A 116 -14.44 -16.22 -12.10
CA LEU A 116 -13.57 -16.58 -13.21
C LEU A 116 -12.79 -15.36 -13.72
N LEU A 117 -13.46 -14.23 -13.96
CA LEU A 117 -12.80 -13.00 -14.38
C LEU A 117 -11.77 -12.51 -13.36
N ASN A 118 -12.11 -12.53 -12.06
CA ASN A 118 -11.19 -12.13 -10.99
C ASN A 118 -9.92 -13.00 -10.97
N GLN A 119 -10.06 -14.33 -11.15
CA GLN A 119 -8.92 -15.24 -11.20
C GLN A 119 -8.10 -15.11 -12.49
N LEU A 120 -8.76 -14.94 -13.64
CA LEU A 120 -8.08 -14.71 -14.91
C LEU A 120 -7.24 -13.44 -14.88
N PHE A 121 -7.77 -12.36 -14.30
CA PHE A 121 -7.01 -11.12 -14.09
C PHE A 121 -5.74 -11.38 -13.24
N GLY A 122 -5.87 -12.10 -12.12
CA GLY A 122 -4.72 -12.48 -11.30
C GLY A 122 -3.70 -13.32 -12.07
N ALA A 123 -4.16 -14.30 -12.86
CA ALA A 123 -3.28 -15.11 -13.70
C ALA A 123 -2.56 -14.29 -14.78
N VAL A 124 -3.22 -13.29 -15.38
CA VAL A 124 -2.58 -12.39 -16.37
C VAL A 124 -1.44 -11.60 -15.72
N LEU A 125 -1.64 -11.07 -14.52
CA LEU A 125 -0.58 -10.40 -13.77
C LEU A 125 0.58 -11.38 -13.48
N ALA A 126 0.25 -12.57 -13.01
CA ALA A 126 1.22 -13.58 -12.60
C ALA A 126 2.13 -14.06 -13.74
N VAL A 127 1.58 -14.37 -14.92
CA VAL A 127 2.41 -14.78 -16.08
C VAL A 127 3.33 -13.66 -16.57
N ASN A 128 3.04 -12.41 -16.22
CA ASN A 128 3.85 -11.23 -16.51
C ASN A 128 4.86 -10.90 -15.39
N GLY A 129 5.06 -11.81 -14.43
CA GLY A 129 6.06 -11.72 -13.37
C GLY A 129 5.63 -10.91 -12.15
N ILE A 130 4.34 -10.52 -12.05
CA ILE A 130 3.81 -9.77 -10.92
C ILE A 130 3.28 -10.74 -9.88
N LYS A 131 3.75 -10.62 -8.63
CA LYS A 131 3.27 -11.46 -7.53
C LYS A 131 1.83 -11.12 -7.17
N ILE A 132 1.03 -12.15 -6.92
CA ILE A 132 -0.38 -12.00 -6.59
C ILE A 132 -0.71 -12.48 -5.18
N VAL A 133 -1.82 -11.99 -4.65
CA VAL A 133 -2.42 -12.45 -3.39
C VAL A 133 -3.85 -12.89 -3.68
N GLN A 134 -4.24 -14.07 -3.20
CA GLN A 134 -5.57 -14.59 -3.47
C GLN A 134 -6.62 -13.80 -2.69
N ASN A 135 -7.59 -13.21 -3.39
CA ASN A 135 -8.76 -12.63 -2.76
C ASN A 135 -9.75 -13.74 -2.38
N LEU A 136 -10.25 -13.74 -1.14
CA LEU A 136 -11.21 -14.72 -0.62
C LEU A 136 -12.67 -14.40 -0.96
N ARG A 137 -12.92 -13.37 -1.79
CA ARG A 137 -14.28 -13.04 -2.23
C ARG A 137 -14.88 -14.19 -3.06
N ILE A 138 -16.04 -14.64 -2.62
CA ILE A 138 -16.92 -15.60 -3.27
C ILE A 138 -18.37 -15.13 -3.08
N GLY A 139 -19.30 -15.70 -3.83
CA GLY A 139 -20.73 -15.50 -3.61
C GLY A 139 -21.30 -16.57 -2.69
N LEU A 140 -22.27 -17.33 -3.20
CA LEU A 140 -22.92 -18.42 -2.48
C LEU A 140 -21.95 -19.59 -2.19
N PRO A 141 -22.20 -20.42 -1.15
CA PRO A 141 -21.36 -21.58 -0.84
C PRO A 141 -21.13 -22.55 -2.01
N SER A 142 -22.07 -22.65 -2.95
CA SER A 142 -21.93 -23.45 -4.17
C SER A 142 -20.79 -22.98 -5.09
N THR A 143 -20.35 -21.72 -4.96
CA THR A 143 -19.22 -21.16 -5.71
C THR A 143 -17.85 -21.44 -5.07
N LEU A 144 -17.79 -22.04 -3.87
CA LEU A 144 -16.53 -22.44 -3.24
C LEU A 144 -15.68 -23.34 -4.15
N ARG A 145 -16.34 -24.15 -4.99
CA ARG A 145 -15.66 -25.01 -5.98
C ARG A 145 -14.77 -24.23 -6.94
N CYS A 146 -15.07 -22.96 -7.19
CA CYS A 146 -14.27 -22.10 -8.07
C CYS A 146 -12.87 -21.83 -7.50
N LEU A 147 -12.64 -22.08 -6.21
CA LEU A 147 -11.32 -21.96 -5.58
C LEU A 147 -10.47 -23.22 -5.70
N LEU A 148 -10.98 -24.33 -6.24
CA LEU A 148 -10.26 -25.62 -6.28
C LEU A 148 -9.01 -25.60 -7.17
N ASN A 149 -8.92 -24.67 -8.13
CA ASN A 149 -7.74 -24.47 -8.96
C ASN A 149 -6.70 -23.53 -8.34
N VAL A 150 -6.98 -23.01 -7.15
CA VAL A 150 -6.03 -22.22 -6.37
C VAL A 150 -5.24 -23.16 -5.46
N PRO A 151 -3.90 -23.13 -5.47
CA PRO A 151 -3.09 -23.99 -4.61
C PRO A 151 -3.29 -23.65 -3.13
N GLU A 152 -3.10 -24.66 -2.26
CA GLU A 152 -3.09 -24.46 -0.82
C GLU A 152 -1.82 -23.72 -0.35
N ASP A 153 -1.85 -23.24 0.90
CA ASP A 153 -0.69 -22.68 1.60
C ASP A 153 -0.08 -21.45 0.89
N ILE A 154 -0.97 -20.60 0.38
CA ILE A 154 -0.65 -19.30 -0.23
C ILE A 154 -1.11 -18.12 0.64
N MET A 155 -0.53 -16.95 0.38
CA MET A 155 -1.03 -15.71 0.96
C MET A 155 -2.39 -15.33 0.37
N CYS A 156 -3.33 -15.02 1.27
CA CYS A 156 -4.66 -14.58 0.90
C CYS A 156 -5.00 -13.21 1.50
N ALA A 157 -6.06 -12.58 1.00
CA ALA A 157 -6.57 -11.33 1.51
C ALA A 157 -8.11 -11.30 1.53
N SER A 158 -8.67 -10.55 2.47
CA SER A 158 -10.10 -10.26 2.55
C SER A 158 -10.34 -8.80 2.88
N GLY A 159 -11.31 -8.19 2.19
CA GLY A 159 -11.75 -6.83 2.45
C GLY A 159 -13.08 -6.83 3.21
N THR A 160 -13.20 -5.94 4.19
CA THR A 160 -14.45 -5.69 4.95
C THR A 160 -15.10 -4.35 4.56
N LEU A 161 -14.58 -3.69 3.52
CA LEU A 161 -15.13 -2.43 3.03
C LEU A 161 -16.49 -2.65 2.35
N GLY A 162 -17.51 -1.92 2.83
CA GLY A 162 -18.87 -2.03 2.31
C GLY A 162 -19.65 -3.24 2.83
N CYS A 163 -19.03 -4.09 3.64
CA CYS A 163 -19.69 -5.21 4.30
C CYS A 163 -20.24 -4.79 5.67
N GLU A 164 -21.33 -5.45 6.06
CA GLU A 164 -21.74 -5.48 7.47
C GLU A 164 -20.72 -6.31 8.27
N LEU A 165 -20.69 -6.10 9.59
CA LEU A 165 -19.82 -6.90 10.46
C LEU A 165 -20.34 -8.33 10.51
N THR A 166 -19.43 -9.29 10.51
CA THR A 166 -19.78 -10.71 10.59
C THR A 166 -20.47 -11.01 11.92
N GLU A 167 -21.62 -11.67 11.85
CA GLU A 167 -22.35 -12.13 13.04
C GLU A 167 -21.65 -13.35 13.67
N ASP A 168 -21.77 -13.52 14.99
CA ASP A 168 -21.13 -14.63 15.72
C ASP A 168 -21.53 -16.03 15.20
N SER A 169 -22.70 -16.15 14.57
CA SER A 169 -23.20 -17.40 13.97
C SER A 169 -22.74 -17.63 12.52
N ASP A 170 -22.09 -16.67 11.88
CA ASP A 170 -21.65 -16.77 10.50
C ASP A 170 -20.29 -17.48 10.41
N TYR A 171 -20.32 -18.75 10.01
CA TYR A 171 -19.13 -19.58 9.78
C TYR A 171 -18.67 -19.59 8.31
N SER A 172 -19.25 -18.75 7.44
CA SER A 172 -18.93 -18.73 6.01
C SER A 172 -17.45 -18.43 5.77
N TYR A 173 -16.83 -17.59 6.59
CA TYR A 173 -15.42 -17.26 6.48
C TYR A 173 -14.53 -18.45 6.87
N ALA A 174 -14.81 -19.14 7.97
CA ALA A 174 -14.12 -20.36 8.37
C ALA A 174 -14.18 -21.45 7.27
N VAL A 175 -15.32 -21.59 6.58
CA VAL A 175 -15.44 -22.53 5.45
C VAL A 175 -14.47 -22.17 4.32
N LYS A 176 -14.29 -20.88 4.01
CA LYS A 176 -13.30 -20.43 3.01
C LYS A 176 -11.87 -20.78 3.44
N LEU A 177 -11.55 -20.56 4.73
CA LEU A 177 -10.23 -20.88 5.28
C LEU A 177 -9.94 -22.39 5.22
N HIS A 178 -10.90 -23.24 5.54
CA HIS A 178 -10.72 -24.70 5.46
C HIS A 178 -10.65 -25.22 4.02
N THR A 179 -11.35 -24.56 3.09
CA THR A 179 -11.32 -24.93 1.66
C THR A 179 -9.95 -24.62 1.06
N LEU A 180 -9.42 -23.43 1.31
CA LEU A 180 -8.19 -22.96 0.66
C LEU A 180 -6.91 -23.25 1.46
N LYS A 181 -7.03 -23.41 2.78
CA LYS A 181 -5.91 -23.58 3.73
C LYS A 181 -4.80 -22.56 3.49
N PRO A 182 -5.08 -21.26 3.65
CA PRO A 182 -4.10 -20.21 3.38
C PRO A 182 -2.89 -20.32 4.31
N SER A 183 -1.70 -19.96 3.83
CA SER A 183 -0.52 -19.86 4.70
C SER A 183 -0.61 -18.68 5.65
N ARG A 184 -1.29 -17.61 5.21
CA ARG A 184 -1.51 -16.37 5.97
C ARG A 184 -2.57 -15.49 5.30
N VAL A 185 -3.17 -14.57 6.08
CA VAL A 185 -4.26 -13.70 5.60
C VAL A 185 -4.04 -12.22 5.93
N MET A 186 -4.22 -11.36 4.94
CA MET A 186 -4.31 -9.92 5.14
C MET A 186 -5.77 -9.47 5.20
N LEU A 187 -6.14 -8.75 6.27
CA LEU A 187 -7.46 -8.14 6.42
C LEU A 187 -7.37 -6.66 6.08
N TYR A 188 -8.27 -6.16 5.23
CA TYR A 188 -8.28 -4.76 4.83
C TYR A 188 -9.64 -4.11 5.09
N GLY A 189 -9.65 -2.97 5.78
CA GLY A 189 -10.86 -2.18 6.01
C GLY A 189 -11.24 -2.07 7.47
N ARG A 190 -12.54 -2.18 7.76
CA ARG A 190 -13.06 -2.15 9.12
C ARG A 190 -12.58 -3.38 9.88
N TYR A 191 -12.18 -3.19 11.14
CA TYR A 191 -11.79 -4.30 12.00
C TYR A 191 -13.02 -5.16 12.33
N ASP A 192 -12.88 -6.48 12.14
CA ASP A 192 -13.93 -7.46 12.37
C ASP A 192 -13.41 -8.55 13.33
N THR A 193 -13.93 -8.54 14.55
CA THR A 193 -13.50 -9.45 15.62
C THR A 193 -13.86 -10.90 15.33
N VAL A 194 -14.99 -11.16 14.68
CA VAL A 194 -15.45 -12.53 14.41
C VAL A 194 -14.57 -13.16 13.34
N MET A 195 -14.24 -12.43 12.26
CA MET A 195 -13.28 -12.90 11.26
C MET A 195 -11.91 -13.18 11.88
N GLU A 196 -11.43 -12.32 12.78
CA GLU A 196 -10.17 -12.49 13.49
C GLU A 196 -10.18 -13.74 14.38
N GLN A 197 -11.27 -13.96 15.13
CA GLN A 197 -11.44 -15.16 15.95
C GLN A 197 -11.45 -16.43 15.11
N GLN A 198 -12.08 -16.42 13.93
CA GLN A 198 -12.09 -17.57 13.02
C GLN A 198 -10.69 -17.87 12.46
N LEU A 199 -9.89 -16.84 12.14
CA LEU A 199 -8.48 -17.00 11.74
C LEU A 199 -7.63 -17.59 12.87
N ASN A 200 -7.80 -17.07 14.09
CA ASN A 200 -7.12 -17.58 15.28
C ASN A 200 -7.47 -19.04 15.54
N ALA A 201 -8.76 -19.41 15.45
CA ALA A 201 -9.23 -20.78 15.63
C ALA A 201 -8.68 -21.73 14.54
N ALA A 202 -8.53 -21.24 13.31
CA ALA A 202 -7.92 -21.99 12.21
C ALA A 202 -6.38 -22.05 12.29
N GLY A 203 -5.74 -21.33 13.23
CA GLY A 203 -4.29 -21.25 13.34
C GLY A 203 -3.62 -20.51 12.18
N VAL A 204 -4.33 -19.62 11.50
CA VAL A 204 -3.84 -18.90 10.32
C VAL A 204 -3.25 -17.54 10.75
N PRO A 205 -1.93 -17.31 10.52
CA PRO A 205 -1.31 -16.01 10.75
C PRO A 205 -2.01 -14.91 9.95
N HIS A 206 -2.28 -13.77 10.58
CA HIS A 206 -2.97 -12.68 9.91
C HIS A 206 -2.51 -11.30 10.36
N ARG A 207 -2.77 -10.29 9.53
CA ARG A 207 -2.51 -8.89 9.82
C ARG A 207 -3.63 -8.00 9.29
N TRP A 208 -4.06 -7.07 10.11
CA TRP A 208 -5.07 -6.07 9.75
C TRP A 208 -4.44 -4.77 9.23
N TYR A 209 -5.06 -4.22 8.19
CA TYR A 209 -4.69 -2.99 7.51
C TYR A 209 -5.88 -2.03 7.44
N LYS A 210 -5.63 -0.76 7.81
CA LYS A 210 -6.60 0.32 7.69
C LYS A 210 -6.88 0.63 6.22
N ASP A 211 -8.11 1.03 5.92
CA ASP A 211 -8.47 1.52 4.60
C ASP A 211 -7.85 2.89 4.27
N ALA A 212 -7.75 3.18 2.97
CA ALA A 212 -7.20 4.45 2.47
C ALA A 212 -7.89 5.70 3.04
N HIS A 213 -9.22 5.69 3.23
CA HIS A 213 -9.91 6.87 3.77
C HIS A 213 -9.52 7.14 5.23
N THR A 214 -9.44 6.09 6.04
CA THR A 214 -8.92 6.18 7.42
C THR A 214 -7.49 6.69 7.45
N LEU A 215 -6.63 6.20 6.53
CA LEU A 215 -5.24 6.66 6.42
C LEU A 215 -5.13 8.14 6.05
N TYR A 216 -5.88 8.61 5.05
CA TYR A 216 -5.89 10.05 4.69
C TYR A 216 -6.37 10.93 5.85
N LYS A 217 -7.38 10.48 6.61
CA LYS A 217 -7.84 11.21 7.80
C LYS A 217 -6.75 11.31 8.87
N GLN A 218 -5.98 10.24 9.07
CA GLN A 218 -4.83 10.23 9.99
C GLN A 218 -3.71 11.13 9.48
N GLN A 219 -3.39 11.06 8.18
CA GLN A 219 -2.39 11.90 7.55
C GLN A 219 -2.73 13.39 7.70
N LYS A 220 -3.97 13.78 7.37
CA LYS A 220 -4.43 15.17 7.52
C LYS A 220 -4.33 15.67 8.96
N ARG A 221 -4.73 14.85 9.94
CA ARG A 221 -4.59 15.20 11.37
C ARG A 221 -3.13 15.38 11.78
N ALA A 222 -2.24 14.51 11.29
CA ALA A 222 -0.82 14.61 11.56
C ALA A 222 -0.22 15.88 10.93
N ILE A 223 -0.57 16.22 9.68
CA ILE A 223 -0.16 17.49 9.04
C ILE A 223 -0.60 18.69 9.88
N THR A 224 -1.86 18.70 10.37
CA THR A 224 -2.34 19.78 11.26
C THR A 224 -1.53 19.84 12.57
N LYS A 225 -1.16 18.70 13.16
CA LYS A 225 -0.30 18.66 14.36
C LYS A 225 1.08 19.24 14.05
N ILE A 226 1.71 18.86 12.93
CA ILE A 226 3.01 19.38 12.47
C ILE A 226 2.97 20.90 12.30
N GLN A 227 1.96 21.41 11.61
CA GLN A 227 1.76 22.86 11.42
C GLN A 227 1.60 23.59 12.77
N GLN A 228 0.88 22.97 13.72
CA GLN A 228 0.68 23.55 15.04
C GLN A 228 1.98 23.63 15.86
N VAL A 229 2.80 22.57 15.88
CA VAL A 229 4.05 22.57 16.66
C VAL A 229 5.10 23.52 16.05
N ILE A 230 5.18 23.62 14.72
CA ILE A 230 6.03 24.61 14.04
C ILE A 230 5.58 26.03 14.39
N LYS A 231 4.27 26.27 14.39
CA LYS A 231 3.72 27.58 14.78
C LYS A 231 4.04 27.92 16.23
N GLN A 232 3.91 26.96 17.15
CA GLN A 232 4.26 27.17 18.56
C GLN A 232 5.75 27.51 18.71
N ARG A 233 6.63 26.82 17.99
CA ARG A 233 8.06 27.14 17.95
C ARG A 233 8.32 28.56 17.43
N ARG A 234 7.62 28.98 16.38
CA ARG A 234 7.69 30.34 15.80
C ARG A 234 7.25 31.43 16.77
N GLU A 235 6.23 31.17 17.57
CA GLU A 235 5.70 32.14 18.54
C GLU A 235 6.56 32.23 19.82
N ASN A 236 7.32 31.17 20.13
CA ASN A 236 8.26 31.14 21.25
C ASN A 236 9.62 31.74 20.83
N LEU A 237 9.79 33.05 21.06
CA LEU A 237 10.97 33.84 20.63
C LEU A 237 12.12 33.88 21.66
N ASP A 238 11.98 33.22 22.81
CA ASP A 238 12.97 33.23 23.91
C ASP A 238 13.88 31.99 23.82
N GLU A 239 15.13 32.19 23.37
CA GLU A 239 16.10 31.12 23.09
C GLU A 239 16.72 30.49 24.36
N ASP A 240 16.69 31.17 25.50
CA ASP A 240 17.29 30.72 26.77
C ASP A 240 16.31 29.90 27.65
N ASN A 241 15.26 29.37 27.03
CA ASN A 241 14.09 28.85 27.74
C ASN A 241 13.99 27.31 27.62
N VAL A 242 13.69 26.62 28.72
CA VAL A 242 13.31 25.19 28.76
C VAL A 242 12.17 24.87 27.76
N MET A 243 11.37 25.89 27.41
CA MET A 243 10.32 25.78 26.40
C MET A 243 10.83 25.58 24.96
N LEU A 244 12.10 25.89 24.66
CA LEU A 244 12.72 25.67 23.35
C LEU A 244 13.00 24.18 23.12
N ASP A 245 13.67 23.51 24.06
CA ASP A 245 13.94 22.06 24.01
C ASP A 245 12.65 21.27 23.88
N LYS A 246 11.61 21.68 24.61
CA LYS A 246 10.27 21.09 24.49
C LYS A 246 9.70 21.29 23.09
N ALA A 247 9.82 22.48 22.50
CA ALA A 247 9.30 22.75 21.16
C ALA A 247 10.00 21.91 20.09
N TRP A 248 11.33 21.75 20.18
CA TRP A 248 12.08 20.85 19.30
C TRP A 248 11.64 19.39 19.47
N HIS A 249 11.49 18.92 20.72
CA HIS A 249 11.00 17.59 21.00
C HIS A 249 9.60 17.35 20.41
N ASP A 250 8.66 18.27 20.64
CA ASP A 250 7.29 18.19 20.12
C ASP A 250 7.28 18.20 18.56
N MET A 251 8.19 18.93 17.93
CA MET A 251 8.37 18.96 16.47
C MET A 251 8.88 17.61 15.93
N VAL A 252 9.94 17.07 16.54
CA VAL A 252 10.49 15.76 16.16
C VAL A 252 9.44 14.68 16.36
N GLU A 253 8.78 14.64 17.52
CA GLU A 253 7.74 13.65 17.83
C GLU A 253 6.60 13.71 16.79
N ALA A 254 6.08 14.92 16.51
CA ALA A 254 5.00 15.08 15.53
C ALA A 254 5.40 14.62 14.13
N CYS A 255 6.63 14.91 13.70
CA CYS A 255 7.13 14.55 12.37
C CYS A 255 7.49 13.06 12.26
N ALA A 256 8.11 12.48 13.28
CA ALA A 256 8.54 11.08 13.30
C ALA A 256 7.35 10.11 13.47
N GLN A 257 6.29 10.52 14.17
CA GLN A 257 5.10 9.71 14.41
C GLN A 257 4.36 9.31 13.11
N ASN A 258 4.46 10.13 12.05
CA ASN A 258 3.85 9.81 10.76
C ASN A 258 4.69 10.35 9.59
N ILE A 259 5.68 9.55 9.16
CA ILE A 259 6.58 9.91 8.07
C ILE A 259 5.85 10.24 6.77
N SER A 260 4.77 9.52 6.44
CA SER A 260 3.98 9.81 5.23
C SER A 260 3.32 11.18 5.29
N ALA A 261 2.80 11.59 6.45
CA ALA A 261 2.28 12.93 6.66
C ALA A 261 3.37 13.99 6.56
N THR A 262 4.54 13.75 7.15
CA THR A 262 5.68 14.66 7.12
C THR A 262 6.19 14.87 5.69
N VAL A 263 6.36 13.78 4.91
CA VAL A 263 6.70 13.83 3.49
C VAL A 263 5.64 14.60 2.70
N ALA A 264 4.35 14.34 2.96
CA ALA A 264 3.25 15.04 2.30
C ALA A 264 3.25 16.55 2.59
N PHE A 265 3.48 16.93 3.86
CA PHE A 265 3.60 18.33 4.29
C PHE A 265 4.77 19.02 3.60
N ILE A 266 5.96 18.43 3.66
CA ILE A 266 7.19 18.96 3.03
C ILE A 266 7.02 19.16 1.53
N THR A 267 6.37 18.20 0.86
CA THR A 267 6.26 18.22 -0.61
C THR A 267 5.22 19.22 -1.11
N ASN A 268 4.12 19.44 -0.37
CA ASN A 268 2.95 20.15 -0.90
C ASN A 268 2.58 21.43 -0.16
N GLU A 269 2.95 21.58 1.12
CA GLU A 269 2.44 22.64 2.00
C GLU A 269 3.53 23.43 2.73
N CYS A 270 4.77 22.93 2.76
CA CYS A 270 5.86 23.52 3.53
C CYS A 270 6.44 24.78 2.87
N SER A 271 6.28 25.92 3.54
CA SER A 271 6.90 27.19 3.14
C SER A 271 8.38 27.24 3.49
N VAL A 272 9.11 28.22 2.95
CA VAL A 272 10.51 28.50 3.33
C VAL A 272 10.64 28.73 4.84
N ASP A 273 9.71 29.49 5.42
CA ASP A 273 9.70 29.76 6.86
C ASP A 273 9.48 28.48 7.67
N ASP A 274 8.55 27.62 7.25
CA ASP A 274 8.33 26.33 7.92
C ASP A 274 9.58 25.44 7.82
N MET A 275 10.22 25.42 6.66
CA MET A 275 11.47 24.68 6.45
C MET A 275 12.59 25.21 7.35
N ASN A 276 12.66 26.51 7.60
CA ASN A 276 13.66 27.10 8.48
C ASN A 276 13.55 26.53 9.91
N TYR A 277 12.35 26.52 10.49
CA TYR A 277 12.13 25.92 11.80
C TYR A 277 12.36 24.41 11.79
N LEU A 278 11.93 23.69 10.75
CA LEU A 278 12.20 22.25 10.64
C LEU A 278 13.71 21.95 10.57
N SER A 279 14.50 22.82 9.95
CA SER A 279 15.94 22.63 9.81
C SER A 279 16.68 22.60 11.15
N GLU A 280 16.12 23.24 12.18
CA GLU A 280 16.65 23.20 13.56
C GLU A 280 16.64 21.79 14.16
N VAL A 281 15.77 20.90 13.66
CA VAL A 281 15.58 19.54 14.20
C VAL A 281 15.92 18.44 13.21
N PHE A 282 16.59 18.74 12.09
CA PHE A 282 16.91 17.73 11.06
C PHE A 282 17.74 16.58 11.60
N ASP A 283 18.75 16.85 12.43
CA ASP A 283 19.64 15.82 12.97
C ASP A 283 18.83 14.75 13.73
N GLU A 284 18.02 15.19 14.69
CA GLU A 284 17.22 14.29 15.51
C GLU A 284 16.08 13.65 14.70
N LEU A 285 15.40 14.43 13.83
CA LEU A 285 14.32 13.91 13.00
C LEU A 285 14.81 12.81 12.05
N ILE A 286 15.93 13.02 11.36
CA ILE A 286 16.49 12.04 10.42
C ILE A 286 17.01 10.83 11.18
N TYR A 287 17.64 11.05 12.34
CA TYR A 287 18.11 9.98 13.20
C TYR A 287 16.95 9.11 13.73
N GLN A 288 15.83 9.70 14.14
CA GLN A 288 14.67 8.94 14.60
C GLN A 288 13.88 8.28 13.45
N ALA A 289 13.69 9.00 12.35
CA ALA A 289 12.86 8.54 11.23
C ALA A 289 13.53 7.45 10.40
N GLN A 290 14.86 7.51 10.22
CA GLN A 290 15.63 6.59 9.39
C GLN A 290 15.03 6.38 7.99
N SER A 291 14.32 7.39 7.46
CA SER A 291 13.53 7.28 6.22
C SER A 291 14.26 7.93 5.04
N PRO A 292 14.63 7.13 4.02
CA PRO A 292 15.17 7.64 2.76
C PRO A 292 14.19 8.58 2.03
N GLU A 293 12.89 8.34 2.14
CA GLU A 293 11.83 9.11 1.48
C GLU A 293 11.69 10.50 2.09
N LEU A 294 11.80 10.61 3.42
CA LEU A 294 11.81 11.88 4.12
C LEU A 294 12.97 12.76 3.64
N VAL A 295 14.19 12.21 3.62
CA VAL A 295 15.39 12.95 3.18
C VAL A 295 15.31 13.36 1.71
N SER A 296 14.78 12.48 0.85
CA SER A 296 14.52 12.80 -0.55
C SER A 296 13.51 13.95 -0.70
N ALA A 297 12.45 13.96 0.11
CA ALA A 297 11.45 15.02 0.11
C ALA A 297 12.03 16.36 0.56
N ILE A 298 12.79 16.39 1.66
CA ILE A 298 13.46 17.61 2.14
C ILE A 298 14.39 18.15 1.06
N ALA A 299 15.28 17.32 0.51
CA ALA A 299 16.23 17.75 -0.52
C ALA A 299 15.52 18.35 -1.75
N LYS A 300 14.45 17.71 -2.23
CA LYS A 300 13.66 18.19 -3.36
C LYS A 300 12.94 19.51 -3.05
N ALA A 301 12.37 19.66 -1.86
CA ALA A 301 11.73 20.90 -1.44
C ALA A 301 12.76 22.03 -1.33
N SER A 302 13.91 21.79 -0.68
CA SER A 302 15.00 22.76 -0.55
C SER A 302 15.50 23.26 -1.90
N PHE A 303 15.46 22.42 -2.93
CA PHE A 303 15.87 22.81 -4.27
C PHE A 303 14.95 23.83 -4.95
N GLN A 304 13.69 23.96 -4.50
CA GLN A 304 12.71 24.90 -5.05
C GLN A 304 12.79 26.29 -4.39
N TYR A 305 13.49 26.42 -3.26
CA TYR A 305 13.64 27.67 -2.53
C TYR A 305 14.73 28.59 -3.10
N PRO A 306 14.75 29.89 -2.71
CA PRO A 306 15.77 30.84 -3.13
C PRO A 306 17.20 30.34 -2.82
N ASP A 307 18.19 30.82 -3.58
CA ASP A 307 19.55 30.26 -3.53
C ASP A 307 20.22 30.34 -2.15
N SER A 308 19.97 31.40 -1.37
CA SER A 308 20.47 31.52 0.01
C SER A 308 19.91 30.43 0.92
N ASP A 309 18.58 30.26 0.91
CA ASP A 309 17.87 29.30 1.75
C ASP A 309 18.19 27.87 1.33
N LYS A 310 18.19 27.62 0.03
CA LYS A 310 18.61 26.35 -0.59
C LYS A 310 20.01 25.94 -0.13
N GLN A 311 21.00 26.84 -0.18
CA GLN A 311 22.37 26.52 0.23
C GLN A 311 22.43 26.18 1.73
N TYR A 312 21.72 26.95 2.56
CA TYR A 312 21.64 26.70 3.99
C TYR A 312 20.99 25.34 4.29
N PHE A 313 19.77 25.08 3.81
CA PHE A 313 19.06 23.84 4.11
C PHE A 313 19.78 22.59 3.60
N LEU A 314 20.40 22.65 2.41
CA LEU A 314 21.15 21.52 1.88
C LEU A 314 22.44 21.25 2.66
N LYS A 315 23.05 22.28 3.24
CA LYS A 315 24.22 22.14 4.11
C LYS A 315 23.81 21.43 5.40
N VAL A 316 22.81 21.96 6.11
CA VAL A 316 22.31 21.36 7.36
C VAL A 316 21.87 19.91 7.12
N LEU A 317 21.05 19.68 6.08
CA LEU A 317 20.62 18.33 5.71
C LEU A 317 21.79 17.38 5.42
N SER A 318 22.87 17.87 4.79
CA SER A 318 24.04 17.03 4.51
C SER A 318 24.81 16.62 5.76
N GLU A 319 24.87 17.51 6.76
CA GLU A 319 25.47 17.25 8.08
C GLU A 319 24.62 16.19 8.81
N SER A 320 23.30 16.39 8.89
CA SER A 320 22.36 15.43 9.49
C SER A 320 22.41 14.03 8.87
N VAL A 321 22.48 13.97 7.53
CA VAL A 321 22.55 12.69 6.78
C VAL A 321 23.89 11.99 6.96
N SER A 322 24.98 12.74 7.10
CA SER A 322 26.29 12.18 7.43
C SER A 322 26.25 11.49 8.80
N ASP A 323 25.64 12.17 9.78
CA ASP A 323 25.65 11.73 11.18
C ASP A 323 24.65 10.60 11.46
N CYS A 324 23.60 10.42 10.63
CA CYS A 324 22.59 9.38 10.83
C CYS A 324 23.11 7.93 10.67
N GLY A 325 24.26 7.73 10.03
CA GLY A 325 24.91 6.42 9.85
C GLY A 325 24.18 5.41 8.94
N ASN A 326 23.08 5.79 8.28
CA ASN A 326 22.27 4.88 7.46
C ASN A 326 22.56 5.02 5.96
N LEU A 327 23.08 3.94 5.36
CA LEU A 327 23.46 3.90 3.95
C LEU A 327 22.28 4.13 2.98
N ALA A 328 21.08 3.67 3.31
CA ALA A 328 19.90 3.88 2.47
C ALA A 328 19.50 5.36 2.45
N VAL A 329 19.56 6.02 3.61
CA VAL A 329 19.31 7.47 3.75
C VAL A 329 20.36 8.27 3.00
N GLN A 330 21.64 7.95 3.16
CA GLN A 330 22.75 8.58 2.45
C GLN A 330 22.60 8.42 0.92
N SER A 331 22.30 7.21 0.46
CA SER A 331 22.09 6.95 -0.97
C SER A 331 20.91 7.73 -1.54
N ALA A 332 19.80 7.84 -0.81
CA ALA A 332 18.65 8.64 -1.24
C ALA A 332 18.97 10.13 -1.37
N TYR A 333 19.74 10.69 -0.43
CA TYR A 333 20.23 12.07 -0.52
C TYR A 333 21.11 12.29 -1.76
N CYS A 334 22.07 11.39 -2.01
CA CYS A 334 22.94 11.46 -3.19
C CYS A 334 22.12 11.43 -4.49
N LYS A 335 21.19 10.48 -4.63
CA LYS A 335 20.31 10.36 -5.81
C LYS A 335 19.46 11.61 -6.02
N ALA A 336 18.92 12.19 -4.95
CA ALA A 336 18.13 13.43 -5.03
C ALA A 336 18.98 14.60 -5.58
N LYS A 337 20.26 14.68 -5.20
CA LYS A 337 21.20 15.69 -5.68
C LYS A 337 21.61 15.49 -7.14
N GLU A 338 21.79 14.25 -7.58
CA GLU A 338 22.17 13.90 -8.95
C GLU A 338 21.05 14.17 -9.96
N ASN A 339 19.81 13.78 -9.64
CA ASN A 339 18.66 13.96 -10.52
C ASN A 339 18.42 15.44 -10.89
N ARG A 340 18.83 16.39 -10.05
CA ARG A 340 18.76 17.83 -10.38
C ARG A 340 19.85 18.27 -11.36
N LYS A 341 21.07 17.74 -11.26
CA LYS A 341 22.15 18.06 -12.22
C LYS A 341 21.79 17.62 -13.64
N ALA A 342 21.01 16.55 -13.79
CA ALA A 342 20.51 16.07 -15.07
C ALA A 342 19.36 16.92 -15.66
N LEU A 343 18.65 17.72 -14.83
CA LEU A 343 17.56 18.62 -15.24
C LEU A 343 18.02 20.07 -15.46
N SER A 344 19.30 20.35 -15.22
CA SER A 344 19.93 21.68 -15.38
C SER A 344 21.00 21.73 -16.49
N ASN A 345 21.17 20.62 -17.21
CA ASN A 345 21.84 20.49 -18.50
C ASN A 345 20.78 20.21 -19.57
#